data_AF-A0A0D2M7R8-F1
#
_entry.id   AF-A0A0D2M7R8-F1
#
_cell.length_a   1.000
_cell.length_b   1.000
_cell.length_c   1.000
_cell.angle_alpha   90.00
_cell.angle_beta   90.00
_cell.angle_gamma   90.00
#
_symmetry.space_group_name_H-M   'P 1'
#
loop_
_entity.id
_entity.type
_entity.pdbx_description
1 polymer ?
#
loop_
_entity_poly.entity_id
_entity_poly.type
_entity_poly.pdbx_seq_one_letter_code
_entity_poly.pdbx_strand_id
1 'polypeptide(L)'
;DDDLTEQERAIICGTYIMYTRADGAGEQTTKISWFPPPQSWEGSSYDSIEWTPNAEEVFQDVYVNARLGNFQPLSAKRWRDRLRNFKGSRKAFENNKSRASIFL
;
A
#
# COMPACT_ATOMS: atom_id res chain seq x y z
N ASP A 1 -3.29 -6.02 -23.02
CA ASP A 1 -3.57 -5.42 -21.71
C ASP A 1 -2.42 -4.46 -21.48
N ASP A 2 -2.71 -3.17 -21.48
CA ASP A 2 -1.68 -2.14 -21.40
C ASP A 2 -1.37 -1.90 -19.92
N ASP A 3 -0.15 -2.24 -19.51
CA ASP A 3 0.30 -2.05 -18.13
C ASP A 3 0.26 -0.57 -17.74
N LEU A 4 -0.17 -0.30 -16.50
CA LEU A 4 -0.16 1.06 -15.96
C LEU A 4 1.27 1.61 -15.91
N THR A 5 1.46 2.79 -16.48
CA THR A 5 2.69 3.56 -16.34
C THR A 5 2.91 3.95 -14.86
N GLU A 6 4.15 4.27 -14.50
CA GLU A 6 4.47 4.76 -13.16
C GLU A 6 3.71 6.05 -12.82
N GLN A 7 3.48 6.90 -13.81
CA GLN A 7 2.74 8.15 -13.63
C GLN A 7 1.27 7.90 -13.35
N GLU A 8 0.62 6.98 -14.07
CA GLU A 8 -0.78 6.61 -13.81
C GLU A 8 -0.95 6.00 -12.43
N ARG A 9 -0.03 5.11 -12.03
CA ARG A 9 0.00 4.55 -10.67
C ARG A 9 0.13 5.65 -9.62
N ALA A 10 1.02 6.62 -9.85
CA ALA A 10 1.21 7.75 -8.94
C ALA A 10 -0.05 8.60 -8.81
N ILE A 11 -0.76 8.87 -9.91
CA ILE A 11 -2.03 9.62 -9.93
C ILE A 11 -3.11 8.85 -9.17
N ILE A 12 -3.32 7.57 -9.49
CA ILE A 12 -4.34 6.74 -8.84
C ILE A 12 -4.10 6.66 -7.33
N CYS A 13 -2.84 6.50 -6.90
CA CYS A 13 -2.50 6.39 -5.49
C CYS A 13 -2.48 7.75 -4.75
N GLY A 14 -2.67 8.87 -5.45
CA GLY A 14 -2.56 10.22 -4.89
C GLY A 14 -1.16 10.50 -4.34
N THR A 15 -0.13 10.24 -5.14
CA THR A 15 1.28 10.36 -4.75
C THR A 15 1.79 11.79 -4.91
N TYR A 16 2.48 12.29 -3.87
CA TYR A 16 3.15 13.59 -3.84
C TYR A 16 4.65 13.41 -3.58
N ILE A 17 5.44 14.33 -4.11
CA ILE A 17 6.86 14.48 -3.79
C ILE A 17 6.99 15.62 -2.79
N MET A 18 7.53 15.33 -1.60
CA MET A 18 7.76 16.30 -0.55
C MET A 18 9.25 16.57 -0.41
N TYR A 19 9.62 17.84 -0.32
CA TYR A 19 10.98 18.27 0.01
C TYR A 19 11.18 18.17 1.53
N THR A 20 12.21 17.45 1.96
CA THR A 20 12.42 17.14 3.39
C THR A 20 13.50 17.99 4.06
N ARG A 21 14.16 18.88 3.33
CA ARG A 21 15.13 19.87 3.86
C ARG A 21 15.03 21.20 3.09
N ALA A 22 15.19 22.32 3.80
CA ALA A 22 15.04 23.68 3.25
C ALA A 22 16.34 24.52 3.35
N ASP A 23 17.46 23.90 3.72
CA ASP A 23 18.61 24.63 4.30
C ASP A 23 19.96 24.18 3.72
N GLY A 24 20.07 24.17 2.38
CA GLY A 24 21.35 24.23 1.66
C GLY A 24 22.18 22.94 1.61
N ALA A 25 21.76 21.86 2.28
CA ALA A 25 22.44 20.56 2.29
C ALA A 25 21.72 19.54 1.37
N GLY A 26 21.68 19.81 0.06
CA GLY A 26 21.17 18.92 -0.99
C GLY A 26 19.65 18.70 -1.00
N GLU A 27 19.07 18.53 -2.20
CA GLU A 27 17.65 18.18 -2.35
C GLU A 27 17.40 16.74 -1.90
N GLN A 28 16.91 16.57 -0.67
CA GLN A 28 16.27 15.32 -0.27
C GLN A 28 14.77 15.44 -0.48
N THR A 29 14.22 14.49 -1.24
CA THR A 29 12.78 14.37 -1.45
C THR A 29 12.28 13.03 -0.92
N THR A 30 11.02 12.99 -0.51
CA THR A 30 10.31 11.78 -0.11
C THR A 30 9.00 11.68 -0.87
N LYS A 31 8.72 10.50 -1.42
CA LYS A 31 7.41 10.17 -1.99
C LYS A 31 6.45 9.75 -0.88
N ILE A 32 5.28 10.36 -0.84
CA ILE A 32 4.16 10.01 0.03
C ILE A 32 2.90 9.80 -0.81
N SER A 33 1.96 8.98 -0.36
CA SER A 33 0.72 8.71 -1.09
C SER A 33 -0.48 8.53 -0.17
N TRP A 34 -1.67 8.91 -0.63
CA TRP A 34 -2.92 8.72 0.10
C TRP A 34 -3.38 7.28 0.16
N PHE A 35 -3.11 6.50 -0.89
CA PHE A 35 -3.38 5.07 -0.96
C PHE A 35 -2.09 4.26 -1.16
N PRO A 36 -2.08 2.97 -0.82
CA PRO A 36 -0.87 2.17 -0.87
C PRO A 36 -0.45 1.91 -2.33
N PRO A 37 0.79 2.25 -2.73
CA PRO A 37 1.27 1.97 -4.08
C PRO A 37 1.52 0.47 -4.28
N PRO A 38 1.56 -0.04 -5.52
CA PRO A 38 1.68 -1.47 -5.83
C PRO A 38 2.77 -2.21 -5.02
N GLN A 39 3.98 -1.64 -4.96
CA GLN A 39 5.10 -2.24 -4.21
C GLN A 39 4.90 -2.35 -2.69
N SER A 40 3.84 -1.75 -2.14
CA SER A 40 3.52 -1.86 -0.71
C SER A 40 2.68 -3.10 -0.40
N TRP A 41 1.96 -3.61 -1.40
CA TRP A 41 1.12 -4.81 -1.30
C TRP A 41 1.95 -6.09 -1.42
N GLU A 42 3.04 -6.06 -2.21
CA GLU A 42 3.94 -7.20 -2.42
C GLU A 42 4.46 -7.80 -1.10
N GLY A 43 4.34 -9.12 -0.95
CA GLY A 43 4.77 -9.86 0.24
C GLY A 43 3.96 -9.57 1.51
N SER A 44 2.86 -8.83 1.41
CA SER A 44 1.86 -8.66 2.47
C SER A 44 0.80 -9.77 2.42
N SER A 45 -0.10 -9.83 3.41
CA SER A 45 -1.25 -10.75 3.39
C SER A 45 -2.32 -10.39 2.35
N TYR A 46 -2.12 -9.30 1.63
CA TYR A 46 -3.01 -8.76 0.60
C TYR A 46 -2.41 -8.92 -0.81
N ASP A 47 -1.24 -9.56 -0.92
CA ASP A 47 -0.55 -9.86 -2.17
C ASP A 47 -1.30 -10.97 -2.93
N SER A 48 -2.44 -10.58 -3.50
CA SER A 48 -3.41 -11.41 -4.19
C SER A 48 -3.62 -10.85 -5.58
N ILE A 49 -3.88 -11.74 -6.54
CA ILE A 49 -4.22 -11.37 -7.92
C ILE A 49 -5.58 -10.64 -7.95
N GLU A 50 -6.43 -10.91 -6.98
CA GLU A 50 -7.77 -10.33 -6.86
C GLU A 50 -7.87 -9.33 -5.71
N TRP A 51 -8.75 -8.33 -5.88
CA TRP A 51 -9.13 -7.40 -4.82
C TRP A 51 -9.96 -8.12 -3.75
N THR A 52 -9.31 -8.45 -2.64
CA THR A 52 -9.94 -9.20 -1.54
C THR A 52 -10.80 -8.31 -0.64
N PRO A 53 -11.78 -8.87 0.10
CA PRO A 53 -12.54 -8.11 1.10
C PRO A 53 -11.65 -7.40 2.14
N ASN A 54 -10.53 -8.01 2.54
CA ASN A 54 -9.59 -7.36 3.45
C ASN A 54 -8.92 -6.14 2.79
N ALA A 55 -8.60 -6.21 1.49
CA ALA A 55 -8.03 -5.08 0.76
C ALA A 55 -9.04 -3.92 0.68
N GLU A 56 -10.33 -4.25 0.48
CA GLU A 56 -11.43 -3.29 0.53
C GLU A 56 -11.54 -2.62 1.91
N GLU A 57 -11.46 -3.38 3.00
CA GLU A 57 -11.48 -2.81 4.36
C GLU A 57 -10.36 -1.80 4.58
N VAL A 58 -9.14 -2.10 4.10
CA VAL A 58 -8.01 -1.15 4.18
C VAL A 58 -8.29 0.10 3.37
N PHE A 59 -8.84 -0.03 2.16
CA PHE A 59 -9.17 1.11 1.31
C PHE A 59 -10.23 2.00 1.95
N GLN A 60 -11.31 1.40 2.46
CA GLN A 60 -12.42 2.12 3.10
C GLN A 60 -11.96 2.82 4.39
N ASP A 61 -11.16 2.16 5.22
CA ASP A 61 -10.58 2.77 6.44
C ASP A 61 -9.75 4.01 6.08
N VAL A 62 -8.89 3.92 5.07
CA VAL A 62 -8.11 5.06 4.57
C VAL A 62 -9.02 6.17 4.05
N TYR A 63 -10.00 5.84 3.20
CA TYR A 63 -10.91 6.80 2.59
C TYR A 63 -11.72 7.59 3.63
N VAL A 64 -12.32 6.88 4.60
CA VAL A 64 -13.13 7.48 5.66
C VAL A 64 -12.26 8.40 6.53
N ASN A 65 -11.11 7.93 7.01
CA ASN A 65 -10.25 8.74 7.87
C ASN A 65 -9.65 9.94 7.12
N ALA A 66 -9.34 9.81 5.83
CA ALA A 66 -8.88 10.93 5.01
C ALA A 66 -9.96 12.00 4.87
N ARG A 67 -11.22 11.60 4.60
CA ARG A 67 -12.34 12.55 4.54
C ARG A 67 -12.63 13.26 5.85
N LEU A 68 -12.40 12.59 6.97
CA LEU A 68 -12.54 13.18 8.31
C LEU A 68 -11.34 14.05 8.72
N GLY A 69 -10.27 14.11 7.91
CA GLY A 69 -9.03 14.83 8.25
C GLY A 69 -8.14 14.11 9.28
N ASN A 70 -8.48 12.87 9.63
CA ASN A 70 -7.78 12.05 10.62
C ASN A 70 -6.65 11.20 10.03
N PHE A 71 -6.42 11.29 8.72
CA PHE A 71 -5.38 10.55 8.02
C PHE A 71 -4.50 11.48 7.20
N GLN A 72 -3.23 11.11 7.07
CA GLN A 72 -2.25 11.80 6.25
C GLN A 72 -1.59 10.81 5.30
N PRO A 73 -1.20 11.25 4.10
CA PRO A 73 -0.49 10.41 3.12
C PRO A 73 0.79 9.84 3.73
N LEU A 74 1.06 8.58 3.42
CA LEU A 74 2.16 7.81 4.01
C LEU A 74 3.27 7.58 3.00
N SER A 75 4.50 7.43 3.50
CA SER A 75 5.60 6.94 2.68
C SER A 75 5.44 5.44 2.41
N ALA A 76 6.09 4.94 1.34
CA ALA A 76 6.06 3.53 0.99
C ALA A 76 6.48 2.59 2.15
N LYS A 77 7.43 3.03 2.99
CA LYS A 77 7.83 2.29 4.20
C LYS A 77 6.67 2.16 5.19
N ARG A 78 5.99 3.28 5.47
CA ARG A 78 4.85 3.32 6.41
C ARG A 78 3.67 2.50 5.90
N TRP A 79 3.43 2.50 4.58
CA TRP A 79 2.43 1.61 3.98
C TRP A 79 2.75 0.13 4.20
N ARG A 80 3.99 -0.30 3.90
CA ARG A 80 4.42 -1.68 4.17
C ARG A 80 4.27 -2.07 5.63
N ASP A 81 4.58 -1.18 6.57
CA ASP A 81 4.42 -1.44 8.00
C ASP A 81 2.95 -1.60 8.39
N ARG A 82 2.06 -0.74 7.85
CA ARG A 82 0.61 -0.82 8.09
C ARG A 82 0.01 -2.12 7.54
N LEU A 83 0.35 -2.47 6.30
CA LEU A 83 -0.13 -3.69 5.64
C LEU A 83 0.44 -4.97 6.27
N ARG A 84 1.59 -4.89 6.96
CA ARG A 84 2.19 -6.03 7.69
C ARG A 84 1.47 -6.36 9.00
N ASN A 85 0.82 -5.40 9.64
CA ASN A 85 0.29 -5.55 11.00
C ASN A 85 -1.04 -6.32 11.10
N PHE A 86 -1.63 -6.74 9.98
CA PHE A 86 -2.76 -7.68 9.96
C PHE A 86 -2.27 -9.13 10.15
N LYS A 87 -1.76 -9.42 11.35
CA LYS A 87 -1.09 -10.70 11.70
C LYS A 87 -1.98 -11.94 11.49
N GLY A 88 -3.30 -11.82 11.63
CA GLY A 88 -4.24 -12.93 11.42
C GLY A 88 -4.29 -13.38 9.96
N SER A 89 -4.25 -12.42 9.03
CA SER A 89 -4.41 -12.67 7.59
C SER A 89 -3.18 -13.30 6.97
N ARG A 90 -1.97 -12.97 7.45
CA ARG A 90 -0.71 -13.56 6.92
C ARG A 90 -0.62 -15.06 7.15
N LYS A 91 -0.90 -15.51 8.38
CA LYS A 91 -0.89 -16.94 8.73
C LYS A 91 -2.00 -17.71 7.99
N ALA A 92 -3.18 -17.10 7.84
CA ALA A 92 -4.26 -17.69 7.05
C ALA A 92 -3.90 -17.79 5.56
N PHE A 93 -3.26 -16.78 4.99
CA PHE A 93 -2.82 -16.77 3.59
C PHE A 93 -1.71 -17.78 3.31
N GLU A 94 -0.67 -17.84 4.16
CA GLU A 94 0.41 -18.85 4.04
C GLU A 94 -0.14 -20.27 4.13
N ASN A 95 -1.06 -20.52 5.06
CA ASN A 95 -1.76 -21.81 5.17
C ASN A 95 -2.59 -22.12 3.91
N ASN A 96 -3.30 -21.12 3.36
CA ASN A 96 -4.12 -21.31 2.16
C ASN A 96 -3.26 -21.57 0.92
N LYS A 97 -2.18 -20.80 0.74
CA LYS A 97 -1.22 -20.99 -0.36
C LYS A 97 -0.57 -22.37 -0.31
N SER A 98 -0.15 -22.81 0.87
CA SER A 98 0.38 -24.17 1.07
C SER A 98 -0.66 -25.24 0.72
N ARG A 99 -1.90 -25.11 1.21
CA ARG A 99 -2.98 -26.07 0.91
C ARG A 99 -3.34 -26.10 -0.58
N ALA A 100 -3.42 -24.94 -1.23
CA ALA A 100 -3.69 -24.84 -2.66
C ALA A 100 -2.59 -25.53 -3.49
N SER A 101 -1.31 -25.38 -3.09
CA SER A 101 -0.18 -26.05 -3.76
C SER A 101 -0.13 -27.57 -3.56
N ILE A 102 -0.83 -28.11 -2.56
CA ILE A 102 -0.95 -29.55 -2.31
C ILE A 102 -2.15 -30.15 -3.07
N PHE A 103 -3.11 -29.32 -3.49
CA PHE A 103 -4.36 -29.75 -4.11
C PHE A 103 -4.27 -29.92 -5.64
N LEU A 104 -3.18 -29.45 -6.26
CA LEU A 104 -2.83 -29.64 -7.67
C LEU A 104 -1.77 -30.73 -7.81
#